data_AF-A0A498LZX3-F1
#
_entry.id   AF-A0A498LZX3-F1
#
_cell.length_a   1.000
_cell.length_b   1.000
_cell.length_c   1.000
_cell.angle_alpha   90.00
_cell.angle_beta   90.00
_cell.angle_gamma   90.00
#
_symmetry.space_group_name_H-M   'P 1'
#
loop_
_entity.id
_entity.type
_entity.pdbx_description
1 polymer ?
#
loop_
_entity_poly.entity_id
_entity_poly.type
_entity_poly.pdbx_seq_one_letter_code
_entity_poly.pdbx_strand_id
1 'polypeptide(L)'
;MPQTADPIAQGEDVNTWLRGMTESLTPKTCELLLFLIIILILRRLLTHDSSQNNNHEELVKVTSSLSYAFTAQLHLSDKHITHLQEELTRAQSRIDKLEVKVQDQLKAPNEREQETMEQVKKLQAALGAAQCDQQQANAAQKDLVNRLQYAEQLLEKARKNIRDKNAEISALEAHLERYGTEIDNLTQHLDDANDELCMPHTC
;
A
#
# COMPACT_ATOMS: atom_id res chain seq x y z
N MET A 1 -56.78 10.84 40.77
CA MET A 1 -55.89 9.72 41.14
C MET A 1 -56.71 8.75 41.98
N PRO A 2 -56.73 7.44 41.66
CA PRO A 2 -57.47 6.47 42.45
C PRO A 2 -56.75 6.21 43.77
N GLN A 3 -57.53 6.06 44.83
CA GLN A 3 -57.08 5.80 46.20
C GLN A 3 -56.27 4.50 46.26
N THR A 4 -55.01 4.60 46.65
CA THR A 4 -54.20 3.46 47.09
C THR A 4 -54.71 3.01 48.45
N ALA A 5 -55.63 2.05 48.44
CA ALA A 5 -56.03 1.29 49.62
C ALA A 5 -54.85 0.43 50.09
N ASP A 6 -54.60 0.44 51.40
CA ASP A 6 -53.53 -0.32 52.05
C ASP A 6 -53.89 -1.83 52.05
N PRO A 7 -53.22 -2.66 51.24
CA PRO A 7 -53.68 -4.03 50.93
C PRO A 7 -53.43 -5.02 52.07
N ILE A 8 -52.70 -4.60 53.12
CA ILE A 8 -52.38 -5.46 54.27
C ILE A 8 -53.59 -5.58 55.23
N ALA A 9 -54.54 -4.63 55.17
CA ALA A 9 -55.68 -4.58 56.10
C ALA A 9 -56.88 -5.45 55.67
N GLN A 10 -56.94 -5.92 54.42
CA GLN A 10 -58.15 -6.57 53.85
C GLN A 10 -58.09 -8.09 53.73
N GLY A 11 -57.02 -8.75 54.19
CA GLY A 11 -56.97 -10.22 54.22
C GLY A 11 -56.95 -10.90 52.85
N GLU A 12 -56.67 -10.16 51.77
CA GLU A 12 -56.28 -10.76 50.50
C GLU A 12 -54.92 -11.45 50.63
N ASP A 13 -54.83 -12.65 50.07
CA ASP A 13 -53.63 -13.49 50.09
C ASP A 13 -52.45 -12.70 49.49
N VAL A 14 -51.54 -12.28 50.36
CA VAL A 14 -50.32 -11.52 50.02
C VAL A 14 -49.56 -12.18 48.87
N ASN A 15 -49.63 -13.51 48.74
CA ASN A 15 -49.03 -14.26 47.64
C ASN A 15 -49.68 -13.98 46.28
N THR A 16 -51.00 -13.78 46.24
CA THR A 16 -51.75 -13.44 45.03
C THR A 16 -51.44 -12.00 44.58
N TRP A 17 -51.32 -11.06 45.52
CA TRP A 17 -50.93 -9.68 45.22
C TRP A 17 -49.48 -9.55 44.72
N LEU A 18 -48.55 -10.26 45.38
CA LEU A 18 -47.15 -10.32 44.96
C LEU A 18 -46.99 -10.93 43.55
N ARG A 19 -47.81 -11.93 43.21
CA ARG A 19 -47.84 -12.53 41.88
C ARG A 19 -48.30 -11.53 40.81
N GLY A 20 -49.39 -10.81 41.05
CA GLY A 20 -49.92 -9.84 40.09
C GLY A 20 -48.97 -8.68 39.78
N MET A 21 -48.20 -8.20 40.78
CA MET A 21 -47.22 -7.14 40.53
C MET A 21 -45.96 -7.63 39.82
N THR A 22 -45.51 -8.85 40.10
CA THR A 22 -44.28 -9.39 39.52
C THR A 22 -44.40 -9.75 38.03
N GLU A 23 -45.62 -10.00 37.52
CA GLU A 23 -45.88 -10.33 36.12
C GLU A 23 -45.86 -9.13 35.15
N SER A 24 -46.04 -7.89 35.64
CA SER A 24 -46.15 -6.68 34.79
C SER A 24 -44.86 -5.85 34.71
N LEU A 25 -43.81 -6.25 35.42
CA LEU A 25 -42.57 -5.49 35.57
C LEU A 25 -41.43 -6.02 34.71
N THR A 26 -40.54 -5.13 34.27
CA THR A 26 -39.29 -5.55 33.62
C THR A 26 -38.43 -6.34 34.61
N PRO A 27 -37.61 -7.32 34.15
CA PRO A 27 -36.87 -8.23 35.04
C PRO A 27 -36.05 -7.49 36.11
N LYS A 28 -35.39 -6.40 35.73
CA LYS A 28 -34.56 -5.59 36.64
C LYS A 28 -35.36 -4.83 37.69
N THR A 29 -36.55 -4.33 37.32
CA THR A 29 -37.46 -3.66 38.25
C THR A 29 -38.16 -4.66 39.17
N CYS A 30 -38.44 -5.87 38.66
CA CYS A 30 -38.97 -6.99 39.44
C CYS A 30 -37.96 -7.46 40.49
N GLU A 31 -36.67 -7.56 40.13
CA GLU A 31 -35.58 -7.91 41.05
C GLU A 31 -35.43 -6.91 42.20
N LEU A 32 -35.45 -5.61 41.88
CA LEU A 32 -35.40 -4.53 42.86
C LEU A 32 -36.63 -4.52 43.77
N LEU A 33 -37.82 -4.74 43.21
CA LEU A 33 -39.07 -4.80 43.97
C LEU A 33 -39.07 -5.98 44.95
N LEU A 34 -38.69 -7.18 44.49
CA LEU A 34 -38.59 -8.38 45.32
C LEU A 34 -37.57 -8.21 46.44
N PHE A 35 -36.42 -7.58 46.15
CA PHE A 35 -35.42 -7.26 47.16
C PHE A 35 -35.96 -6.29 48.23
N LEU A 36 -36.69 -5.25 47.81
CA LEU A 36 -37.36 -4.33 48.73
C LEU A 36 -38.43 -5.03 49.58
N ILE A 37 -39.23 -5.92 48.98
CA ILE A 37 -40.25 -6.71 49.69
C ILE A 37 -39.60 -7.62 50.74
N ILE A 38 -38.51 -8.31 50.41
CA ILE A 38 -37.75 -9.15 51.35
C ILE A 38 -37.24 -8.30 52.52
N ILE A 39 -36.67 -7.11 52.25
CA ILE A 39 -36.20 -6.19 53.30
C ILE A 39 -37.36 -5.75 54.21
N LEU A 40 -38.52 -5.42 53.65
CA LEU A 40 -39.69 -5.01 54.42
C LEU A 40 -40.22 -6.14 55.31
N ILE A 41 -40.27 -7.39 54.79
CA ILE A 41 -40.68 -8.57 55.54
C ILE A 41 -39.69 -8.87 56.67
N LEU A 42 -38.37 -8.86 56.39
CA LEU A 42 -37.33 -9.07 57.40
C LEU A 42 -37.35 -7.99 58.48
N ARG A 43 -37.54 -6.72 58.11
CA ARG A 43 -37.65 -5.62 59.06
C ARG A 43 -38.84 -5.80 60.00
N ARG A 44 -40.01 -6.17 59.47
CA ARG A 44 -41.20 -6.48 60.26
C ARG A 44 -40.97 -7.66 61.21
N LEU A 45 -40.24 -8.68 60.77
CA LEU A 45 -39.87 -9.85 61.58
C LEU A 45 -38.90 -9.47 62.73
N LEU A 46 -37.91 -8.61 62.44
CA LEU A 46 -36.88 -8.17 63.39
C LEU A 46 -37.37 -7.13 64.42
N THR A 47 -38.38 -6.33 64.08
CA THR A 47 -38.98 -5.33 64.98
C THR A 47 -40.15 -5.88 65.79
N HIS A 48 -40.51 -7.16 65.63
CA HIS A 48 -41.64 -7.75 66.34
C HIS A 48 -41.24 -8.06 67.79
N ASP A 49 -41.89 -7.36 68.73
CA ASP A 49 -41.67 -7.51 70.16
C ASP A 49 -42.26 -8.85 70.64
N SER A 50 -41.44 -9.73 71.20
CA SER A 50 -41.80 -11.13 71.54
C SER A 50 -42.81 -11.28 72.69
N SER A 51 -43.29 -10.16 73.23
CA SER A 51 -44.16 -10.10 74.41
C SER A 51 -45.67 -10.18 74.09
N GLN A 52 -46.08 -10.07 72.81
CA GLN A 52 -47.47 -10.24 72.41
C GLN A 52 -47.76 -11.67 71.94
N ASN A 53 -48.76 -12.27 72.59
CA ASN A 53 -49.29 -13.61 72.37
C ASN A 53 -49.38 -14.00 70.88
N ASN A 54 -48.67 -15.07 70.53
CA ASN A 54 -48.46 -15.53 69.15
C ASN A 54 -49.77 -16.01 68.50
N ASN A 55 -50.27 -15.29 67.48
CA ASN A 55 -51.13 -15.92 66.47
C ASN A 55 -50.20 -16.69 65.51
N HIS A 56 -50.09 -18.01 65.72
CA HIS A 56 -49.33 -18.94 64.86
C HIS A 56 -49.67 -18.77 63.36
N GLU A 57 -50.87 -18.29 63.06
CA GLU A 57 -51.34 -17.95 61.72
C GLU A 57 -50.57 -16.80 61.05
N GLU A 58 -50.22 -15.73 61.78
CA GLU A 58 -49.45 -14.60 61.21
C GLU A 58 -48.01 -14.99 60.92
N LEU A 59 -47.40 -15.78 61.80
CA LEU A 59 -46.05 -16.29 61.61
C LEU A 59 -45.99 -17.17 60.35
N VAL A 60 -46.94 -18.08 60.17
CA VAL A 60 -47.04 -18.92 58.97
C VAL A 60 -47.22 -18.09 57.71
N LYS A 61 -48.04 -17.03 57.73
CA LYS A 61 -48.23 -16.11 56.59
C LYS A 61 -46.95 -15.36 56.23
N VAL A 62 -46.23 -14.84 57.22
CA VAL A 62 -44.97 -14.12 57.03
C VAL A 62 -43.89 -15.07 56.48
N THR A 63 -43.74 -16.26 57.05
CA THR A 63 -42.77 -17.25 56.58
C THR A 63 -43.10 -17.75 55.17
N SER A 64 -44.37 -17.97 54.84
CA SER A 64 -44.80 -18.39 53.50
C SER A 64 -44.52 -17.32 52.44
N SER A 65 -44.84 -16.06 52.75
CA SER A 65 -44.59 -14.92 51.85
C SER A 65 -43.08 -14.72 51.63
N LEU A 66 -42.28 -14.87 52.68
CA LEU A 66 -40.82 -14.80 52.60
C LEU A 66 -40.24 -15.94 51.75
N SER A 67 -40.74 -17.16 51.91
CA SER A 67 -40.34 -18.32 51.11
C SER A 67 -40.65 -18.13 49.62
N TYR A 68 -41.84 -17.59 49.30
CA TYR A 68 -42.22 -17.28 47.93
C TYR A 68 -41.32 -16.20 47.32
N ALA A 69 -41.08 -15.11 48.03
CA ALA A 69 -40.23 -14.02 47.56
C ALA A 69 -38.78 -14.48 47.29
N PHE A 70 -38.19 -15.30 48.17
CA PHE A 70 -36.88 -15.88 47.94
C PHE A 70 -36.85 -16.85 46.74
N THR A 71 -37.87 -17.66 46.57
CA THR A 71 -37.97 -18.60 45.44
C THR A 71 -38.07 -17.85 44.11
N ALA A 72 -38.89 -16.80 44.06
CA ALA A 72 -39.01 -15.94 42.88
C ALA A 72 -37.68 -15.24 42.55
N GLN A 73 -36.97 -14.74 43.57
CA GLN A 73 -35.67 -14.09 43.40
C GLN A 73 -34.59 -15.06 42.90
N LEU A 74 -34.56 -16.29 43.42
CA LEU A 74 -33.65 -17.35 42.96
C LEU A 74 -33.89 -17.68 41.48
N HIS A 75 -35.15 -17.86 41.07
CA HIS A 75 -35.48 -18.10 39.66
C HIS A 75 -35.10 -16.94 38.74
N LEU A 76 -35.25 -15.70 39.20
CA LEU A 76 -34.88 -14.52 38.43
C LEU A 76 -33.36 -14.43 38.26
N SER A 77 -32.61 -14.70 39.32
CA SER A 77 -31.14 -14.79 39.30
C SER A 77 -30.66 -15.89 38.34
N ASP A 78 -31.27 -17.07 38.37
CA ASP A 78 -30.91 -18.20 37.50
C ASP A 78 -31.15 -17.88 36.01
N LYS A 79 -32.26 -17.18 35.70
CA LYS A 79 -32.52 -16.62 34.37
C LYS A 79 -31.50 -15.58 33.94
N HIS A 80 -31.02 -14.75 34.85
CA HIS A 80 -29.99 -13.75 34.56
C HIS A 80 -28.65 -14.43 34.26
N ILE A 81 -28.26 -15.41 35.08
CA ILE A 81 -27.02 -16.17 34.91
C ILE A 81 -26.99 -16.89 33.56
N THR A 82 -28.08 -17.59 33.20
CA THR A 82 -28.20 -18.29 31.91
C THR A 82 -28.12 -17.32 30.73
N HIS A 83 -28.81 -16.18 30.78
CA HIS A 83 -28.71 -15.15 29.74
C HIS A 83 -27.27 -14.62 29.57
N LEU A 84 -26.57 -14.34 30.68
CA LEU A 84 -25.18 -13.88 30.60
C LEU A 84 -24.24 -14.95 30.04
N GLN A 85 -24.47 -16.22 30.36
CA GLN A 85 -23.72 -17.33 29.78
C GLN A 85 -23.92 -17.45 28.27
N GLU A 86 -25.14 -17.24 27.78
CA GLU A 86 -25.43 -17.23 26.35
C GLU A 86 -24.77 -16.05 25.63
N GLU A 87 -24.84 -14.84 26.19
CA GLU A 87 -24.15 -13.65 25.65
C GLU A 87 -22.64 -13.86 25.59
N LEU A 88 -22.06 -14.41 26.66
CA LEU A 88 -20.64 -14.71 26.72
C LEU A 88 -20.23 -15.74 25.65
N THR A 89 -21.00 -16.81 25.51
CA THR A 89 -20.75 -17.86 24.50
C THR A 89 -20.85 -17.28 23.08
N ARG A 90 -21.85 -16.41 22.84
CA ARG A 90 -22.03 -15.75 21.55
C ARG A 90 -20.90 -14.75 21.25
N ALA A 91 -20.47 -13.99 22.25
CA ALA A 91 -19.34 -13.07 22.12
C ALA A 91 -18.05 -13.84 21.83
N GLN A 92 -17.80 -14.94 22.53
CA GLN A 92 -16.64 -15.80 22.31
C GLN A 92 -16.63 -16.36 20.88
N SER A 93 -17.75 -16.91 20.41
CA SER A 93 -17.86 -17.41 19.03
C SER A 93 -17.59 -16.32 17.97
N ARG A 94 -17.99 -15.07 18.25
CA ARG A 94 -17.67 -13.93 17.37
C ARG A 94 -16.19 -13.60 17.38
N ILE A 95 -15.52 -13.68 18.54
CA ILE A 95 -14.08 -13.47 18.67
C ILE A 95 -13.34 -14.53 17.86
N ASP A 96 -13.65 -15.81 18.07
CA ASP A 96 -12.99 -16.92 17.36
C ASP A 96 -13.14 -16.77 15.84
N LYS A 97 -14.33 -16.38 15.36
CA LYS A 97 -14.58 -16.14 13.93
C LYS A 97 -13.80 -14.95 13.38
N LEU A 98 -13.58 -13.91 14.18
CA LEU A 98 -12.77 -12.76 13.78
C LEU A 98 -11.28 -13.10 13.78
N GLU A 99 -10.83 -13.91 14.74
CA GLU A 99 -9.43 -14.36 14.83
C GLU A 99 -9.03 -15.18 13.61
N VAL A 100 -9.86 -16.13 13.18
CA VAL A 100 -9.65 -16.88 11.93
C VAL A 100 -9.62 -15.96 10.72
N LYS A 101 -10.55 -15.00 10.62
CA LYS A 101 -10.57 -14.02 9.50
C LYS A 101 -9.31 -13.15 9.46
N VAL A 102 -8.84 -12.69 10.61
CA VAL A 102 -7.59 -11.91 10.72
C VAL A 102 -6.40 -12.76 10.31
N GLN A 103 -6.37 -14.02 10.72
CA GLN A 103 -5.27 -14.93 10.35
C GLN A 103 -5.25 -15.26 8.85
N ASP A 104 -6.41 -15.49 8.24
CA ASP A 104 -6.54 -15.69 6.78
C ASP A 104 -6.16 -14.42 6.00
N GLN A 105 -6.57 -13.25 6.50
CA GLN A 105 -6.20 -11.94 5.93
C GLN A 105 -4.74 -11.57 6.14
N LEU A 106 -4.01 -12.20 7.06
CA LEU A 106 -2.56 -12.00 7.22
C LEU A 106 -1.75 -12.96 6.34
N LYS A 107 -2.31 -14.13 5.99
CA LYS A 107 -1.67 -15.06 5.05
C LYS A 107 -1.81 -14.63 3.59
N ALA A 108 -2.97 -14.11 3.19
CA ALA A 108 -3.26 -13.73 1.80
C ALA A 108 -2.45 -12.54 1.21
N PRO A 109 -2.04 -11.51 1.98
CA PRO A 109 -1.20 -10.41 1.49
C PRO A 109 0.24 -10.85 1.28
N ASN A 110 0.73 -11.79 2.09
CA ASN A 110 2.15 -12.12 2.17
C ASN A 110 2.70 -12.67 0.84
N GLU A 111 1.93 -13.47 0.10
CA GLU A 111 2.35 -14.01 -1.20
C GLU A 111 2.39 -12.94 -2.30
N ARG A 112 1.35 -12.09 -2.37
CA ARG A 112 1.28 -11.01 -3.39
C ARG A 112 2.30 -9.91 -3.12
N GLU A 113 2.51 -9.57 -1.85
CA GLU A 113 3.52 -8.60 -1.43
C GLU A 113 4.93 -9.12 -1.69
N GLN A 114 5.17 -10.41 -1.43
CA GLN A 114 6.44 -11.06 -1.75
C GLN A 114 6.70 -11.14 -3.25
N GLU A 115 5.71 -11.53 -4.07
CA GLU A 115 5.83 -11.52 -5.53
C GLU A 115 6.11 -10.11 -6.07
N THR A 116 5.41 -9.10 -5.54
CA THR A 116 5.62 -7.70 -5.92
C THR A 116 7.03 -7.24 -5.55
N MET A 117 7.52 -7.60 -4.36
CA MET A 117 8.87 -7.25 -3.92
C MET A 117 9.95 -7.93 -4.77
N GLU A 118 9.75 -9.18 -5.18
CA GLU A 118 10.63 -9.87 -6.13
C GLU A 118 10.63 -9.21 -7.51
N GLN A 119 9.46 -8.81 -8.02
CA GLN A 119 9.37 -8.09 -9.30
C GLN A 119 10.07 -6.74 -9.23
N VAL A 120 9.89 -5.98 -8.15
CA VAL A 120 10.60 -4.72 -7.93
C VAL A 120 12.12 -4.93 -7.91
N LYS A 121 12.60 -5.99 -7.24
CA LYS A 121 14.03 -6.33 -7.21
C LYS A 121 14.56 -6.70 -8.60
N LYS A 122 13.81 -7.46 -9.38
CA LYS A 122 14.16 -7.79 -10.78
C LYS A 122 14.22 -6.53 -11.65
N LEU A 123 13.24 -5.62 -11.51
CA LEU A 123 13.19 -4.37 -12.25
C LEU A 123 14.36 -3.44 -11.86
N GLN A 124 14.71 -3.35 -10.58
CA GLN A 124 15.89 -2.59 -10.14
C GLN A 124 17.19 -3.16 -10.72
N ALA A 125 17.34 -4.48 -10.76
CA ALA A 125 18.50 -5.12 -11.37
C ALA A 125 18.57 -4.85 -12.88
N ALA A 126 17.43 -4.97 -13.59
CA ALA A 126 17.35 -4.69 -15.02
C ALA A 126 17.64 -3.21 -15.34
N LEU A 127 17.15 -2.29 -14.50
CA LEU A 127 17.44 -0.87 -14.64
C LEU A 127 18.94 -0.58 -14.45
N GLY A 128 19.57 -1.20 -13.46
CA GLY A 128 21.02 -1.08 -13.24
C GLY A 128 21.82 -1.59 -14.43
N ALA A 129 21.46 -2.76 -14.98
CA ALA A 129 22.11 -3.31 -16.17
C ALA A 129 21.93 -2.37 -17.39
N ALA A 130 20.71 -1.89 -17.64
CA ALA A 130 20.44 -0.98 -18.74
C ALA A 130 21.21 0.35 -18.62
N GLN A 131 21.40 0.87 -17.40
CA GLN A 131 22.21 2.06 -17.16
C GLN A 131 23.69 1.82 -17.46
N CYS A 132 24.24 0.67 -17.07
CA CYS A 132 25.61 0.29 -17.41
C CYS A 132 25.79 0.17 -18.93
N ASP A 133 24.87 -0.53 -19.62
CA ASP A 133 24.90 -0.68 -21.07
C ASP A 133 24.83 0.68 -21.78
N GLN A 134 23.96 1.58 -21.30
CA GLN A 134 23.84 2.93 -21.83
C GLN A 134 25.12 3.75 -21.63
N GLN A 135 25.77 3.66 -20.47
CA GLN A 135 27.05 4.33 -20.22
C GLN A 135 28.14 3.81 -21.16
N GLN A 136 28.21 2.50 -21.36
CA GLN A 136 29.18 1.88 -22.26
C GLN A 136 28.93 2.28 -23.72
N ALA A 137 27.67 2.29 -24.16
CA ALA A 137 27.29 2.73 -25.50
C ALA A 137 27.66 4.21 -25.74
N ASN A 138 27.39 5.08 -24.76
CA ASN A 138 27.76 6.50 -24.84
C ASN A 138 29.28 6.70 -24.91
N ALA A 139 30.04 5.93 -24.13
CA ALA A 139 31.51 5.96 -24.16
C ALA A 139 32.04 5.52 -25.55
N ALA A 140 31.50 4.43 -26.10
CA ALA A 140 31.85 3.95 -27.43
C ALA A 140 31.48 4.96 -28.53
N GLN A 141 30.30 5.60 -28.42
CA GLN A 141 29.88 6.65 -29.35
C GLN A 141 30.83 7.85 -29.31
N LYS A 142 31.25 8.27 -28.12
CA LYS A 142 32.21 9.38 -27.96
C LYS A 142 33.55 9.06 -28.59
N ASP A 143 34.05 7.84 -28.41
CA ASP A 143 35.29 7.38 -29.05
C ASP A 143 35.17 7.41 -30.58
N LEU A 144 34.07 6.89 -31.13
CA LEU A 144 33.80 6.90 -32.57
C LEU A 144 33.76 8.33 -33.13
N VAL A 145 33.11 9.26 -32.44
CA VAL A 145 33.07 10.67 -32.85
C VAL A 145 34.48 11.27 -32.88
N ASN A 146 35.30 11.02 -31.86
CA ASN A 146 36.68 11.52 -31.83
C ASN A 146 37.51 10.95 -32.99
N ARG A 147 37.35 9.65 -33.28
CA ARG A 147 38.06 8.98 -34.38
C ARG A 147 37.62 9.52 -35.74
N LEU A 148 36.32 9.78 -35.92
CA LEU A 148 35.80 10.40 -37.14
C LEU A 148 36.35 11.81 -37.34
N GLN A 149 36.34 12.64 -36.31
CA GLN A 149 36.92 13.98 -36.37
C GLN A 149 38.42 13.95 -36.71
N TYR A 150 39.16 13.01 -36.14
CA TYR A 150 40.57 12.82 -36.47
C TYR A 150 40.77 12.40 -37.93
N ALA A 151 39.96 11.46 -38.43
CA ALA A 151 39.99 11.05 -39.83
C ALA A 151 39.65 12.20 -40.79
N GLU A 152 38.68 13.04 -40.45
CA GLU A 152 38.33 14.24 -41.22
C GLU A 152 39.51 15.23 -41.30
N GLN A 153 40.23 15.45 -40.20
CA GLN A 153 41.43 16.30 -40.20
C GLN A 153 42.53 15.73 -41.11
N LEU A 154 42.75 14.42 -41.08
CA LEU A 154 43.71 13.76 -41.97
C LEU A 154 43.31 13.90 -43.44
N LEU A 155 42.02 13.73 -43.74
CA LEU A 155 41.49 13.91 -45.09
C LEU A 155 41.66 15.34 -45.59
N GLU A 156 41.39 16.34 -44.77
CA GLU A 156 41.57 17.75 -45.17
C GLU A 156 43.05 18.07 -45.42
N LYS A 157 43.95 17.54 -44.57
CA LYS A 157 45.40 17.66 -44.78
C LYS A 157 45.84 17.00 -46.09
N ALA A 158 45.35 15.80 -46.38
CA ALA A 158 45.66 15.09 -47.62
C ALA A 158 45.13 15.84 -48.85
N ARG A 159 43.89 16.35 -48.80
CA ARG A 159 43.30 17.18 -49.86
C ARG A 159 44.12 18.43 -50.12
N LYS A 160 44.56 19.12 -49.08
CA LYS A 160 45.45 20.28 -49.23
C LYS A 160 46.75 19.89 -49.94
N ASN A 161 47.42 18.82 -49.49
CA ASN A 161 48.65 18.35 -50.10
C ASN A 161 48.47 18.00 -51.60
N ILE A 162 47.36 17.32 -51.96
CA ILE A 162 47.04 17.04 -53.36
C ILE A 162 46.86 18.34 -54.17
N ARG A 163 46.15 19.34 -53.63
CA ARG A 163 46.00 20.65 -54.29
C ARG A 163 47.36 21.33 -54.51
N ASP A 164 48.20 21.36 -53.49
CA ASP A 164 49.53 21.96 -53.55
C ASP A 164 50.41 21.25 -54.59
N LYS A 165 50.38 19.91 -54.61
CA LYS A 165 51.13 19.09 -55.58
C LYS A 165 50.62 19.23 -57.01
N ASN A 166 49.30 19.33 -57.21
CA ASN A 166 48.74 19.59 -58.54
C ASN A 166 49.17 20.96 -59.07
N ALA A 167 49.22 22.00 -58.22
CA ALA A 167 49.73 23.30 -58.62
C ALA A 167 51.20 23.26 -59.02
N GLU A 168 52.02 22.49 -58.30
CA GLU A 168 53.43 22.23 -58.65
C GLU A 168 53.57 21.51 -59.99
N ILE A 169 52.75 20.48 -60.24
CA ILE A 169 52.73 19.75 -61.52
C ILE A 169 52.36 20.70 -62.67
N SER A 170 51.30 21.50 -62.53
CA SER A 170 50.90 22.45 -63.57
C SER A 170 51.96 23.51 -63.86
N ALA A 171 52.72 23.95 -62.85
CA ALA A 171 53.84 24.85 -63.05
C ALA A 171 54.97 24.17 -63.86
N LEU A 172 55.29 22.91 -63.55
CA LEU A 172 56.28 22.13 -64.29
C LEU A 172 55.85 21.84 -65.73
N GLU A 173 54.58 21.50 -65.96
CA GLU A 173 53.99 21.31 -67.29
C GLU A 173 54.16 22.58 -68.14
N ALA A 174 53.83 23.75 -67.57
CA ALA A 174 54.00 25.04 -68.25
C ALA A 174 55.47 25.40 -68.53
N HIS A 175 56.41 24.91 -67.71
CA HIS A 175 57.84 25.05 -67.97
C HIS A 175 58.31 24.13 -69.10
N LEU A 176 57.86 22.88 -69.13
CA LEU A 176 58.17 21.93 -70.20
C LEU A 176 57.61 22.40 -71.55
N GLU A 177 56.39 22.93 -71.57
CA GLU A 177 55.78 23.50 -72.77
C GLU A 177 56.64 24.65 -73.34
N ARG A 178 57.11 25.56 -72.47
CA ARG A 178 58.03 26.65 -72.87
C ARG A 178 59.35 26.12 -73.44
N TYR A 179 59.95 25.11 -72.82
CA TYR A 179 61.17 24.49 -73.36
C TYR A 179 60.91 23.81 -74.71
N GLY A 180 59.74 23.20 -74.90
CA GLY A 180 59.31 22.66 -76.18
C GLY A 180 59.27 23.73 -77.27
N THR A 181 58.56 24.84 -77.02
CA THR A 181 58.51 25.97 -77.96
C THR A 181 59.90 26.53 -78.27
N GLU A 182 60.80 26.61 -77.27
CA GLU A 182 62.15 27.11 -77.50
C GLU A 182 62.98 26.15 -78.36
N ILE A 183 62.86 24.84 -78.15
CA ILE A 183 63.52 23.83 -78.99
C ILE A 183 63.01 23.93 -80.43
N ASP A 184 61.70 24.08 -80.62
CA ASP A 184 61.11 24.25 -81.95
C ASP A 184 61.64 25.51 -82.64
N ASN A 185 61.71 26.64 -81.92
CA ASN A 185 62.28 27.89 -82.44
C ASN A 185 63.76 27.75 -82.81
N LEU A 186 64.58 27.12 -81.96
CA LEU A 186 66.00 26.90 -82.21
C LEU A 186 66.22 25.94 -83.38
N THR A 187 65.37 24.92 -83.52
CA THR A 187 65.41 23.97 -84.64
C THR A 187 65.10 24.70 -85.95
N GLN A 188 64.05 25.53 -85.98
CA GLN A 188 63.73 26.35 -87.14
C GLN A 188 64.87 27.30 -87.51
N HIS A 189 65.47 27.98 -86.53
CA HIS A 189 66.62 28.86 -86.77
C HIS A 189 67.83 28.11 -87.36
N LEU A 190 68.06 26.87 -86.93
CA LEU A 190 69.13 26.04 -87.47
C LEU A 190 68.86 25.65 -88.92
N ASP A 191 67.62 25.27 -89.25
CA ASP A 191 67.20 24.93 -90.60
C ASP A 191 67.32 26.16 -91.53
N ASP A 192 66.83 27.32 -91.10
CA ASP A 192 66.92 28.58 -91.84
C ASP A 192 68.40 28.96 -92.12
N ALA A 193 69.27 28.87 -91.12
CA ALA A 193 70.70 29.17 -91.27
C ALA A 193 71.43 28.17 -92.18
N ASN A 194 71.02 26.88 -92.13
CA ASN A 194 71.57 25.85 -93.00
C ASN A 194 71.16 26.05 -94.46
N ASP A 195 69.91 26.50 -94.69
CA ASP A 195 69.44 26.89 -96.02
C ASP A 195 70.21 28.10 -96.56
N GLU A 196 70.45 29.13 -95.73
CA GLU A 196 71.28 30.29 -96.12
C GLU A 196 72.73 29.90 -96.48
N LEU A 197 73.33 28.94 -95.76
CA LEU A 197 74.67 28.41 -96.06
C LEU A 197 74.72 27.53 -97.32
N CYS A 198 73.60 26.91 -97.70
CA CYS A 198 73.48 26.08 -98.89
C CYS A 198 73.15 26.87 -100.17
N MET A 199 72.92 28.18 -100.07
CA MET A 199 72.73 29.02 -101.25
C MET A 199 74.09 29.30 -101.92
N PRO A 200 74.27 28.95 -103.21
CA PRO A 200 75.51 29.27 -103.92
C PRO A 200 75.66 30.79 -104.00
N HIS A 201 76.77 31.32 -103.46
CA HIS A 201 77.15 32.72 -103.66
C HIS A 201 77.39 32.98 -105.16
N THR A 202 76.35 33.36 -105.89
CA THR A 202 76.48 34.00 -107.20
C THR A 202 76.66 35.50 -106.99
N CYS A 203 77.75 36.01 -107.55
CA CYS A 203 78.21 37.40 -107.56
C CYS A 203 77.15 38.43 -107.92
#